data_AF-W6LCI4-F1
#
_entry.id   AF-W6LCI4-F1
#
_cell.length_a   1.000
_cell.length_b   1.000
_cell.length_c   1.000
_cell.angle_alpha   90.00
_cell.angle_beta   90.00
_cell.angle_gamma   90.00
#
_symmetry.space_group_name_H-M   'P 1'
#
loop_
_entity.id
_entity.type
_entity.pdbx_description
1 polymer ?
#
loop_
_entity_poly.entity_id
_entity_poly.type
_entity_poly.pdbx_seq_one_letter_code
_entity_poly.pdbx_strand_id
1 'polypeptide(L)'
;MLATEQLTIDKAERVCKWYFRIGFCFMPWMWAALWYFFSLHQSQSNVIAWYVRMSFRLFIFNCLFYVFIYFAFLLLVPSTSKFWIIPPFTGQWQPGYFATPVE
;
A
#
# COMPACT_ATOMS: atom_id res chain seq x y z
N MET A 1 -14.80 17.93 18.94
CA MET A 1 -15.16 19.02 18.01
C MET A 1 -14.35 18.83 16.73
N LEU A 2 -14.99 18.36 15.66
CA LEU A 2 -14.39 18.39 14.32
C LEU A 2 -14.26 19.86 13.97
N ALA A 3 -13.02 20.36 13.94
CA ALA A 3 -12.72 21.75 13.61
C ALA A 3 -13.05 21.98 12.13
N THR A 4 -14.30 22.33 11.88
CA THR A 4 -14.83 22.82 10.60
C THR A 4 -14.32 24.25 10.33
N GLU A 5 -13.01 24.47 10.48
CA GLU A 5 -12.40 25.63 9.84
C GLU A 5 -12.41 25.37 8.34
N GLN A 6 -12.88 26.34 7.55
CA GLN A 6 -12.72 26.30 6.11
C GLN A 6 -11.24 26.03 5.79
N LEU A 7 -10.99 24.90 5.13
CA LEU A 7 -9.65 24.47 4.79
C LEU A 7 -9.10 25.47 3.76
N THR A 8 -8.28 26.42 4.22
CA THR A 8 -7.58 27.33 3.32
C THR A 8 -6.66 26.54 2.40
N ILE A 9 -6.42 27.03 1.18
CA ILE A 9 -5.59 26.35 0.19
C ILE A 9 -4.21 25.98 0.77
N ASP A 10 -3.61 26.89 1.55
CA ASP A 10 -2.32 26.65 2.20
C ASP A 10 -2.33 25.49 3.21
N LYS A 11 -3.43 25.36 3.98
CA LYS A 11 -3.60 24.26 4.93
C LYS A 11 -3.80 22.94 4.19
N ALA A 12 -4.59 22.94 3.12
CA ALA A 12 -4.80 21.79 2.24
C ALA A 12 -3.48 21.31 1.61
N GLU A 13 -2.65 22.23 1.10
CA GLU A 13 -1.33 21.90 0.57
C GLU A 13 -0.41 21.29 1.61
N ARG A 14 -0.38 21.85 2.82
CA ARG A 14 0.46 21.33 3.91
C ARG A 14 0.05 19.91 4.30
N VAL A 15 -1.25 19.65 4.39
CA VAL A 15 -1.79 18.31 4.64
C VAL A 15 -1.43 17.37 3.49
N CYS A 16 -1.65 17.76 2.24
CA CYS A 16 -1.31 16.97 1.06
C CYS A 16 0.19 16.56 1.06
N LYS A 17 1.09 17.51 1.34
CA LYS A 17 2.54 17.26 1.46
C LYS A 17 2.86 16.25 2.56
N TRP A 18 2.18 16.33 3.70
CA TRP A 18 2.38 15.41 4.83
C TRP A 18 1.92 13.98 4.49
N TYR A 19 0.72 13.84 3.94
CA TYR A 19 0.19 12.54 3.50
C TYR A 19 1.08 11.90 2.43
N PHE A 20 1.63 12.71 1.52
CA PHE A 20 2.57 12.24 0.51
C PHE A 20 3.83 11.64 1.12
N ARG A 21 4.40 12.31 2.15
CA ARG A 21 5.60 11.85 2.85
C ARG A 21 5.36 10.57 3.64
N ILE A 22 4.20 10.44 4.29
CA ILE A 22 3.82 9.22 5.02
C ILE A 22 3.84 7.99 4.10
N GLY A 23 3.53 8.16 2.81
CA GLY A 23 3.63 7.06 1.84
C GLY A 23 5.02 6.41 1.75
N PHE A 24 6.09 7.16 2.02
CA PHE A 24 7.46 6.62 2.06
C PHE A 24 7.77 5.86 3.37
N CYS A 25 6.98 6.04 4.42
CA CYS A 25 7.13 5.32 5.69
C CYS A 25 6.44 3.94 5.66
N PHE A 26 6.67 3.17 4.59
CA PHE A 26 6.07 1.84 4.38
C PHE A 26 4.54 1.81 4.35
N MET A 27 3.89 2.93 4.03
CA MET A 27 2.44 3.03 3.89
C MET A 27 2.05 3.42 2.46
N PRO A 28 2.35 2.60 1.44
CA PRO A 28 2.10 2.96 0.04
C PRO A 28 0.61 3.18 -0.29
N TRP A 29 -0.29 2.56 0.47
CA TRP A 29 -1.73 2.82 0.39
C TRP A 29 -2.11 4.28 0.69
N MET A 30 -1.24 5.01 1.38
CA MET A 30 -1.45 6.44 1.67
C MET A 30 -1.38 7.30 0.41
N TRP A 31 -0.61 6.90 -0.60
CA TRP A 31 -0.60 7.59 -1.89
C TRP A 31 -1.93 7.43 -2.63
N ALA A 32 -2.60 6.27 -2.50
CA ALA A 32 -3.94 6.07 -3.04
C ALA A 32 -4.99 6.90 -2.29
N ALA A 33 -4.92 6.95 -0.96
CA ALA A 33 -5.80 7.80 -0.15
C ALA A 33 -5.63 9.29 -0.51
N LEU A 34 -4.38 9.77 -0.59
CA LEU A 34 -4.09 11.14 -1.02
C LEU A 34 -4.65 11.41 -2.41
N TRP A 35 -4.44 10.51 -3.36
CA TRP A 35 -4.97 10.66 -4.71
C TRP A 35 -6.50 10.77 -4.70
N TYR A 36 -7.19 9.89 -3.97
CA TYR A 36 -8.65 9.89 -3.88
C TYR A 36 -9.19 11.20 -3.31
N PHE A 37 -8.70 11.64 -2.14
CA PHE A 37 -9.23 12.82 -1.45
C PHE A 37 -8.88 14.15 -2.13
N PHE A 38 -7.68 14.26 -2.72
CA PHE A 38 -7.22 15.50 -3.34
C PHE A 38 -7.44 15.58 -4.85
N SER A 39 -7.96 14.53 -5.50
CA SER A 39 -8.27 14.51 -6.94
C SER A 39 -9.25 15.62 -7.36
N LEU A 40 -10.27 15.87 -6.54
CA LEU A 40 -11.30 16.90 -6.80
C LEU A 40 -10.78 18.33 -6.63
N HIS A 41 -9.63 18.51 -5.96
CA HIS A 41 -9.07 19.81 -5.61
C HIS A 41 -7.90 20.22 -6.53
N GLN A 42 -7.60 19.45 -7.58
CA GLN A 42 -6.46 19.72 -8.46
C GLN A 42 -6.56 21.05 -9.20
N SER A 43 -7.77 21.52 -9.55
CA SER A 43 -7.97 22.81 -10.23
C SER A 43 -7.68 24.02 -9.35
N GLN A 44 -7.66 23.83 -8.02
CA GLN A 44 -7.50 24.90 -7.03
C GLN A 44 -6.02 25.21 -6.73
N SER A 45 -5.11 24.25 -6.94
CA SER A 45 -3.66 24.46 -6.74
C SER A 45 -2.81 23.53 -7.60
N ASN A 46 -1.82 24.12 -8.29
CA ASN A 46 -0.81 23.40 -9.06
C ASN A 46 0.02 22.45 -8.18
N VAL A 47 0.24 22.81 -6.92
CA VAL A 47 1.01 21.99 -5.96
C VAL A 47 0.24 20.70 -5.67
N ILE A 48 -1.06 20.81 -5.35
CA ILE A 48 -1.93 19.64 -5.13
C ILE A 48 -1.99 18.78 -6.39
N ALA A 49 -2.15 19.39 -7.57
CA ALA A 49 -2.17 18.67 -8.84
C ALA A 49 -0.86 17.89 -9.12
N TRP A 50 0.29 18.42 -8.71
CA TRP A 50 1.56 17.70 -8.83
C TRP A 50 1.61 16.51 -7.87
N TYR A 51 1.31 16.71 -6.58
CA TYR A 51 1.35 15.65 -5.57
C TYR A 51 0.35 14.53 -5.86
N VAL A 52 -0.86 14.85 -6.33
CA VAL A 52 -1.85 13.83 -6.68
C VAL A 52 -1.37 12.98 -7.86
N ARG A 53 -0.85 13.60 -8.93
CA ARG A 53 -0.30 12.87 -10.09
C ARG A 53 0.91 12.02 -9.70
N MET A 54 1.80 12.55 -8.87
CA MET A 54 2.99 11.83 -8.41
C MET A 54 2.61 10.66 -7.49
N SER A 55 1.70 10.87 -6.53
CA SER A 55 1.17 9.81 -5.67
C SER A 55 0.59 8.66 -6.47
N PHE A 56 -0.21 8.95 -7.51
CA PHE A 56 -0.79 7.91 -8.34
C PHE A 56 0.27 7.07 -9.07
N ARG A 57 1.31 7.73 -9.61
CA ARG A 57 2.43 7.04 -10.26
C ARG A 57 3.22 6.18 -9.26
N LEU A 58 3.51 6.71 -8.07
CA LEU A 58 4.20 5.97 -7.01
C LEU A 58 3.39 4.77 -6.52
N PHE A 59 2.07 4.94 -6.38
CA PHE A 59 1.17 3.84 -6.05
C PHE A 59 1.20 2.73 -7.10
N ILE A 60 1.05 3.08 -8.39
CA ILE A 60 1.14 2.09 -9.48
C ILE A 60 2.49 1.37 -9.46
N PHE A 61 3.59 2.13 -9.37
CA PHE A 61 4.93 1.55 -9.34
C PHE A 61 5.10 0.61 -8.15
N ASN A 62 4.60 0.99 -6.98
CA ASN A 62 4.65 0.17 -5.79
C ASN A 62 3.79 -1.11 -5.92
N CYS A 63 2.59 -1.03 -6.49
CA CYS A 63 1.78 -2.20 -6.80
C CYS A 63 2.51 -3.15 -7.76
N LEU A 64 3.08 -2.63 -8.85
CA LEU A 64 3.86 -3.42 -9.79
C LEU A 64 5.08 -4.07 -9.13
N PHE A 65 5.78 -3.33 -8.27
CA PHE A 65 6.90 -3.84 -7.49
C PHE A 65 6.49 -4.99 -6.57
N TYR A 66 5.38 -4.87 -5.84
CA TYR A 66 4.87 -5.96 -5.00
C TYR A 66 4.45 -7.18 -5.82
N VAL A 67 3.78 -6.97 -6.94
CA VAL A 67 3.38 -8.06 -7.85
C VAL A 67 4.62 -8.76 -8.40
N PHE A 68 5.62 -8.00 -8.86
CA PHE A 68 6.88 -8.55 -9.35
C PHE A 68 7.62 -9.33 -8.27
N ILE A 69 7.72 -8.79 -7.06
CA ILE A 69 8.30 -9.50 -5.91
C ILE A 69 7.53 -10.80 -5.67
N TYR A 70 6.20 -10.76 -5.62
CA TYR A 70 5.39 -11.95 -5.39
C TYR A 70 5.67 -13.05 -6.44
N PHE A 71 5.72 -12.69 -7.72
CA PHE A 71 6.09 -13.65 -8.78
C PHE A 71 7.54 -14.13 -8.66
N ALA A 72 8.48 -13.26 -8.31
CA ALA A 72 9.87 -13.65 -8.09
C ALA A 72 9.98 -14.65 -6.93
N PHE A 73 9.24 -14.42 -5.83
CA PHE A 73 9.15 -15.38 -4.74
C PHE A 73 8.61 -16.72 -5.25
N LEU A 74 7.47 -16.73 -5.97
CA LEU A 74 6.87 -17.97 -6.50
C LEU A 74 7.82 -18.78 -7.40
N LEU A 75 8.65 -18.11 -8.20
CA LEU A 75 9.53 -18.77 -9.16
C LEU A 75 10.88 -19.18 -8.54
N LEU A 76 11.39 -18.42 -7.58
CA LEU A 76 12.74 -18.61 -7.04
C LEU A 76 12.77 -19.31 -5.70
N VAL A 77 11.70 -19.22 -4.90
CA VAL A 77 11.65 -19.86 -3.59
C VAL A 77 11.10 -21.28 -3.74
N PRO A 78 11.89 -22.31 -3.38
CA PRO A 78 11.46 -23.70 -3.46
C PRO A 78 10.13 -23.91 -2.72
N SER A 79 9.25 -24.73 -3.27
CA SER A 79 7.94 -25.06 -2.68
C SER A 79 8.04 -25.67 -1.27
N THR A 80 9.20 -26.19 -0.89
CA THR A 80 9.51 -26.73 0.45
C THR A 80 9.97 -25.68 1.46
N SER A 81 10.09 -24.42 1.05
CA SER A 81 10.56 -23.34 1.90
C SER A 81 9.54 -22.96 2.98
N LYS A 82 10.02 -22.61 4.18
CA LYS A 82 9.20 -22.16 5.31
C LYS A 82 8.36 -20.91 5.00
N PHE A 83 8.70 -20.15 3.95
CA PHE A 83 7.91 -19.01 3.47
C PHE A 83 6.54 -19.42 2.91
N TRP A 84 6.39 -20.66 2.43
CA TRP A 84 5.14 -21.19 1.87
C TRP A 84 4.35 -22.06 2.84
N ILE A 85 4.95 -22.41 3.99
CA ILE A 85 4.29 -23.26 4.98
C ILE A 85 3.25 -22.42 5.72
N ILE A 86 1.98 -22.68 5.42
CA ILE A 86 0.87 -22.28 6.28
C ILE A 86 0.97 -23.20 7.50
N PRO A 87 1.31 -22.69 8.71
CA PRO A 87 1.45 -23.57 9.86
C PRO A 87 0.11 -24.27 10.11
N PRO A 88 0.09 -25.60 10.26
CA PRO A 88 -1.12 -26.29 10.61
C PRO A 88 -1.60 -25.76 11.96
N PHE A 89 -2.90 -25.58 12.11
CA PHE A 89 -3.57 -25.07 13.32
C PHE A 89 -3.34 -25.93 14.59
N THR A 90 -2.47 -26.93 14.53
CA THR A 90 -2.23 -27.96 15.55
C THR A 90 -0.76 -28.10 15.99
N GLY A 91 0.17 -27.29 15.47
CA GLY A 91 1.54 -27.22 16.01
C GLY A 91 2.49 -28.38 15.64
N GLN A 92 2.10 -29.28 14.73
CA GLN A 92 2.98 -30.32 14.20
C GLN A 92 3.29 -30.10 12.71
N TRP A 93 4.55 -30.19 12.30
CA TRP A 93 4.95 -30.00 10.90
C TRP A 93 4.39 -31.14 10.02
N GLN A 94 3.65 -30.81 8.96
CA GLN A 94 3.11 -31.76 7.99
C GLN A 94 3.65 -31.45 6.58
N PRO A 95 4.19 -32.44 5.84
CA PRO A 95 4.61 -32.25 4.45
C PRO A 95 3.39 -32.31 3.49
N GLY A 96 3.05 -31.18 2.87
CA GLY A 96 2.02 -31.10 1.82
C GLY A 96 1.35 -29.71 1.73
N TYR A 97 0.84 -29.33 0.55
CA TYR A 97 0.09 -28.06 0.35
C TYR A 97 -1.24 -28.01 1.11
N PHE A 98 -1.74 -29.15 1.58
CA PHE A 98 -2.93 -29.26 2.40
C PHE A 98 -2.62 -30.20 3.56
N ALA A 99 -2.77 -29.70 4.78
CA ALA A 99 -2.77 -30.52 5.99
C ALA A 99 -3.89 -31.57 5.86
N THR A 100 -3.54 -32.84 5.66
CA THR A 100 -4.54 -33.91 5.66
C THR A 100 -5.10 -34.06 7.08
N PRO A 101 -6.42 -34.26 7.23
CA PRO A 101 -7.03 -34.45 8.54
C PRO A 101 -6.45 -35.69 9.20
N VAL A 102 -6.19 -35.59 10.51
CA VAL A 102 -5.76 -36.71 11.35
C VAL A 102 -7.01 -37.54 11.64
N GLU A 103 -7.06 -38.78 11.16
CA GLU A 103 -7.98 -39.82 11.66
C GLU A 103 -7.61 -40.23 13.10
#